data_AF-A0AAE4A7A9-F1
#
_entry.id   AF-A0AAE4A7A9-F1
#
_cell.length_a   1.000
_cell.length_b   1.000
_cell.length_c   1.000
_cell.angle_alpha   90.00
_cell.angle_beta   90.00
_cell.angle_gamma   90.00
#
_symmetry.space_group_name_H-M   'P 1'
#
loop_
_entity.id
_entity.type
_entity.pdbx_description
1 polymer ?
#
loop_
_entity_poly.entity_id
_entity_poly.type
_entity_poly.pdbx_seq_one_letter_code
_entity_poly.pdbx_strand_id
1 'polypeptide(L)'
;MTEPMLEERLKALCMDSGGAREADLDIDLAKIRAAQRKNWDPVLLTWFTDHTPEGHSRRIIGLLGRAIGTDLLTRDELFVLLAACYLHDLGMQVGKVDGRGLDAMRSSDWNHVRRRHPRQSRELIVDRTLVHERDQYEIGLPSSSPFLEAISIVAESHGSEFFDDAIAELRTRDLRPSNESLRLEGVAALLLMGDELDLHKTRVDDLWREDFADLSSIGQLHYHLHHYISVVDIRHGVPSNRRQIRLRFSLPEDSGEDVDSLQEWLGRRLLKQIARTNPILQEQFDGRLEWSDMLEFETEMVRGPVYRPLPQAAREHLQVELTQERLVARTEVRDWIKDAVRLRSNQLGIIGLRGDDKTDLSYLLHWTLALGRAESVVLLHVDFTQRVGHDVRDLSELVSDALSGLYPNEPAPQGDAADLVEVLLDAVAAGKMALVLQAPSRATDESRAWCRELLDRLSERGSGFALVIDDRELDLPDVARARRIKLFKHKHVSSHLHRVLGLPSEVADREAERLMRLTDGAPGAIVYDMLCRVKQAIVQETI
;
A
#
# COMPACT_ATOMS: atom_id res chain seq x y z
N MET A 1 -12.73 31.97 -10.14
CA MET A 1 -11.76 32.10 -11.24
C MET A 1 -11.34 30.69 -11.61
N THR A 2 -11.55 30.25 -12.84
CA THR A 2 -10.97 29.00 -13.33
C THR A 2 -9.47 29.23 -13.49
N GLU A 3 -8.66 28.60 -12.65
CA GLU A 3 -7.21 28.67 -12.78
C GLU A 3 -6.77 28.18 -14.17
N PRO A 4 -5.83 28.86 -14.85
CA PRO A 4 -5.34 28.40 -16.14
C PRO A 4 -4.69 27.02 -15.96
N MET A 5 -5.21 26.02 -16.68
CA MET A 5 -4.66 24.67 -16.67
C MET A 5 -3.20 24.69 -17.14
N LEU A 6 -2.36 23.87 -16.52
CA LEU A 6 -0.93 23.74 -16.86
C LEU A 6 -0.66 23.52 -18.37
N GLU A 7 -1.57 22.87 -19.09
CA GLU A 7 -1.51 22.72 -20.55
C GLU A 7 -1.57 24.07 -21.30
N GLU A 8 -2.46 24.97 -20.89
CA GLU A 8 -2.54 26.31 -21.49
C GLU A 8 -1.30 27.15 -21.15
N ARG A 9 -0.71 26.91 -19.98
CA ARG A 9 0.57 27.53 -19.61
C ARG A 9 1.70 27.05 -20.51
N LEU A 10 1.81 25.74 -20.78
CA LEU A 10 2.80 25.22 -21.72
C LEU A 10 2.64 25.87 -23.10
N LYS A 11 1.40 25.93 -23.60
CA LYS A 11 1.09 26.58 -24.88
C LYS A 11 1.52 28.04 -24.92
N ALA A 12 1.25 28.81 -23.87
CA ALA A 12 1.70 30.20 -23.77
C ALA A 12 3.24 30.31 -23.78
N LEU A 13 3.94 29.47 -23.01
CA LEU A 13 5.41 29.44 -22.98
C LEU A 13 6.01 29.08 -24.35
N CYS A 14 5.39 28.17 -25.10
CA CYS A 14 5.78 27.84 -26.47
C CYS A 14 5.59 29.02 -27.44
N MET A 15 4.53 29.82 -27.28
CA MET A 15 4.29 31.01 -28.11
C MET A 15 5.29 32.13 -27.84
N ASP A 16 5.63 32.36 -26.56
CA ASP A 16 6.53 33.45 -26.15
C ASP A 16 8.00 33.22 -26.56
N SER A 17 8.38 31.97 -26.88
CA SER A 17 9.77 31.60 -27.17
C SER A 17 10.26 32.07 -28.56
N GLY A 18 9.37 32.46 -29.48
CA GLY A 18 9.73 33.14 -30.74
C GLY A 18 10.48 32.30 -31.80
N GLY A 19 10.76 31.01 -31.56
CA GLY A 19 11.48 30.12 -32.47
C GLY A 19 10.63 29.02 -33.13
N ALA A 20 10.83 28.77 -34.43
CA ALA A 20 10.09 27.75 -35.20
C ALA A 20 10.35 26.28 -34.78
N ARG A 21 11.37 26.01 -33.96
CA ARG A 21 11.66 24.68 -33.36
C ARG A 21 11.13 24.52 -31.93
N GLU A 22 10.66 25.60 -31.32
CA GLU A 22 10.21 25.62 -29.93
C GLU A 22 8.68 25.52 -29.80
N ALA A 23 7.98 25.72 -30.92
CA ALA A 23 6.54 25.49 -31.09
C ALA A 23 6.16 24.00 -31.25
N ASP A 24 7.08 23.06 -31.01
CA ASP A 24 6.83 21.63 -31.20
C ASP A 24 6.32 20.95 -29.91
N LEU A 25 6.58 21.49 -28.71
CA LEU A 25 6.26 20.79 -27.45
C LEU A 25 4.75 20.73 -27.13
N ASP A 26 3.99 21.77 -27.43
CA ASP A 26 2.52 21.74 -27.26
C ASP A 26 1.87 20.79 -28.29
N ILE A 27 2.39 20.76 -29.51
CA ILE A 27 2.01 19.82 -30.57
C ILE A 27 2.33 18.39 -30.14
N ASP A 28 3.52 18.14 -29.62
CA ASP A 28 3.95 16.83 -29.16
C ASP A 28 3.14 16.36 -27.96
N LEU A 29 2.82 17.25 -27.02
CA LEU A 29 1.90 16.92 -25.92
C LEU A 29 0.51 16.53 -26.45
N ALA A 30 0.00 17.24 -27.46
CA ALA A 30 -1.27 16.89 -28.09
C ALA A 30 -1.23 15.51 -28.77
N LYS A 31 -0.11 15.14 -29.39
CA LYS A 31 0.11 13.79 -29.95
C LYS A 31 0.16 12.73 -28.85
N ILE A 32 0.88 12.97 -27.74
CA ILE A 32 0.92 12.07 -26.58
C ILE A 32 -0.50 11.81 -26.07
N ARG A 33 -1.28 12.87 -25.85
CA ARG A 33 -2.67 12.75 -25.39
C ARG A 33 -3.53 11.94 -26.37
N ALA A 34 -3.40 12.19 -27.67
CA ALA A 34 -4.14 11.44 -28.69
C ALA A 34 -3.75 9.95 -28.70
N ALA A 35 -2.46 9.65 -28.57
CA ALA A 35 -1.96 8.28 -28.52
C ALA A 35 -2.43 7.56 -27.25
N GLN A 36 -2.45 8.24 -26.11
CA GLN A 36 -2.97 7.67 -24.87
C GLN A 36 -4.46 7.38 -24.93
N ARG A 37 -5.29 8.24 -25.55
CA ARG A 37 -6.71 7.90 -25.77
C ARG A 37 -6.89 6.58 -26.51
N LYS A 38 -6.06 6.34 -27.53
CA LYS A 38 -6.07 5.08 -28.30
C LYS A 38 -5.60 3.90 -27.45
N ASN A 39 -4.53 4.06 -26.66
CA ASN A 39 -4.02 2.99 -25.80
C ASN A 39 -5.01 2.56 -24.70
N TRP A 40 -5.87 3.49 -24.26
CA TRP A 40 -6.90 3.25 -23.25
C TRP A 40 -8.27 2.85 -23.85
N ASP A 41 -8.35 2.60 -25.16
CA ASP A 41 -9.56 2.15 -25.86
C ASP A 41 -9.35 0.78 -26.55
N PRO A 42 -9.90 -0.33 -26.02
CA PRO A 42 -10.73 -0.40 -24.81
C PRO A 42 -9.89 -0.43 -23.52
N VAL A 43 -10.49 0.03 -22.41
CA VAL A 43 -9.89 -0.11 -21.08
C VAL A 43 -9.84 -1.58 -20.69
N LEU A 44 -8.64 -2.11 -20.45
CA LEU A 44 -8.46 -3.55 -20.18
C LEU A 44 -8.67 -3.96 -18.73
N LEU A 45 -8.29 -3.10 -17.79
CA LEU A 45 -8.39 -3.38 -16.35
C LEU A 45 -9.55 -2.57 -15.73
N THR A 46 -10.76 -2.82 -16.22
CA THR A 46 -11.97 -2.04 -15.87
C THR A 46 -12.38 -2.06 -14.40
N TRP A 47 -11.82 -2.96 -13.59
CA TRP A 47 -12.21 -3.18 -12.19
C TRP A 47 -11.42 -2.36 -11.17
N PHE A 48 -10.38 -1.61 -11.56
CA PHE A 48 -9.63 -0.79 -10.59
C PHE A 48 -10.28 0.58 -10.37
N THR A 49 -9.94 1.54 -11.22
CA THR A 49 -10.36 2.94 -11.19
C THR A 49 -10.18 3.52 -12.59
N ASP A 50 -10.75 4.69 -12.84
CA ASP A 50 -10.57 5.42 -14.08
C ASP A 50 -9.12 5.92 -14.16
N HIS A 51 -8.30 5.32 -15.02
CA HIS A 51 -6.92 5.73 -15.34
C HIS A 51 -6.84 6.37 -16.75
N THR A 52 -7.98 6.80 -17.31
CA THR A 52 -8.00 7.40 -18.65
C THR A 52 -7.31 8.76 -18.68
N PRO A 53 -6.80 9.21 -19.84
CA PRO A 53 -6.23 10.55 -19.99
C PRO A 53 -7.23 11.67 -19.66
N GLU A 54 -8.49 11.48 -20.03
CA GLU A 54 -9.58 12.43 -19.79
C GLU A 54 -9.94 12.59 -18.32
N GLY A 55 -9.76 11.51 -17.55
CA GLY A 55 -10.07 11.45 -16.14
C GLY A 55 -8.85 11.65 -15.26
N HIS A 56 -8.06 10.60 -15.06
CA HIS A 56 -6.96 10.56 -14.10
C HIS A 56 -5.87 11.58 -14.38
N SER A 57 -5.26 11.54 -15.56
CA SER A 57 -4.16 12.45 -15.91
C SER A 57 -4.60 13.91 -15.79
N ARG A 58 -5.83 14.23 -16.22
CA ARG A 58 -6.38 15.59 -16.08
C ARG A 58 -6.60 16.04 -14.65
N ARG A 59 -7.05 15.14 -13.76
CA ARG A 59 -7.20 15.46 -12.33
C ARG A 59 -5.85 15.70 -11.68
N ILE A 60 -4.85 14.85 -11.95
CA ILE A 60 -3.45 15.07 -11.51
C ILE A 60 -2.96 16.43 -11.99
N ILE A 61 -3.10 16.74 -13.28
CA ILE A 61 -2.68 18.02 -13.86
C ILE A 61 -3.38 19.20 -13.18
N GLY A 62 -4.68 19.08 -12.87
CA GLY A 62 -5.44 20.11 -12.15
C GLY A 62 -4.99 20.29 -10.70
N LEU A 63 -4.69 19.20 -9.99
CA LEU A 63 -4.14 19.22 -8.63
C LEU A 63 -2.75 19.88 -8.61
N LEU A 64 -1.88 19.49 -9.54
CA LEU A 64 -0.55 20.07 -9.66
C LEU A 64 -0.60 21.55 -10.07
N GLY A 65 -1.55 21.95 -10.91
CA GLY A 65 -1.79 23.37 -11.24
C GLY A 65 -2.07 24.22 -10.00
N ARG A 66 -2.96 23.74 -9.11
CA ARG A 66 -3.24 24.36 -7.81
C ARG A 66 -2.00 24.40 -6.90
N ALA A 67 -1.19 23.35 -6.94
CA ALA A 67 0.00 23.23 -6.10
C ALA A 67 1.15 24.14 -6.55
N ILE A 68 1.47 24.22 -7.84
CA ILE A 68 2.70 24.89 -8.29
C ILE A 68 2.48 26.34 -8.76
N GLY A 69 1.24 26.70 -9.11
CA GLY A 69 0.95 27.98 -9.77
C GLY A 69 1.50 28.03 -11.19
N THR A 70 1.77 29.22 -11.74
CA THR A 70 2.12 29.39 -13.16
C THR A 70 3.61 29.51 -13.46
N ASP A 71 4.46 29.77 -12.47
CA ASP A 71 5.83 30.27 -12.70
C ASP A 71 6.93 29.40 -12.07
N LEU A 72 6.57 28.23 -11.53
CA LEU A 72 7.54 27.37 -10.85
C LEU A 72 8.45 26.62 -11.82
N LEU A 73 7.86 26.10 -12.91
CA LEU A 73 8.51 25.23 -13.90
C LEU A 73 8.88 26.01 -15.16
N THR A 74 10.00 25.65 -15.77
CA THR A 74 10.33 26.08 -17.13
C THR A 74 9.40 25.40 -18.15
N ARG A 75 9.42 25.87 -19.40
CA ARG A 75 8.68 25.26 -20.51
C ARG A 75 8.98 23.77 -20.63
N ASP A 76 10.25 23.42 -20.61
CA ASP A 76 10.73 22.06 -20.82
C ASP A 76 10.43 21.14 -19.63
N GLU A 77 10.56 21.63 -18.40
CA GLU A 77 10.15 20.90 -17.18
C GLU A 77 8.64 20.66 -17.15
N LEU A 78 7.86 21.68 -17.54
CA LEU A 78 6.41 21.58 -17.63
C LEU A 78 5.98 20.56 -18.70
N PHE A 79 6.65 20.55 -19.85
CA PHE A 79 6.42 19.54 -20.88
C PHE A 79 6.71 18.12 -20.36
N VAL A 80 7.85 17.91 -19.70
CA VAL A 80 8.19 16.60 -19.11
C VAL A 80 7.14 16.17 -18.07
N LEU A 81 6.73 17.08 -17.17
CA LEU A 81 5.70 16.79 -16.17
C LEU A 81 4.37 16.37 -16.82
N LEU A 82 3.88 17.15 -17.79
CA LEU A 82 2.60 16.89 -18.46
C LEU A 82 2.65 15.60 -19.27
N ALA A 83 3.73 15.36 -20.02
CA ALA A 83 3.93 14.12 -20.74
C ALA A 83 3.96 12.91 -19.80
N ALA A 84 4.67 13.00 -18.67
CA ALA A 84 4.71 11.94 -17.67
C ALA A 84 3.33 11.72 -17.02
N CYS A 85 2.55 12.76 -16.72
CA CYS A 85 1.18 12.62 -16.21
C CYS A 85 0.29 11.78 -17.16
N TYR A 86 0.47 11.92 -18.48
CA TYR A 86 -0.27 11.12 -19.46
C TYR A 86 0.26 9.69 -19.63
N LEU A 87 1.55 9.46 -19.38
CA LEU A 87 2.23 8.20 -19.71
C LEU A 87 2.50 7.30 -18.50
N HIS A 88 2.41 7.81 -17.27
CA HIS A 88 2.87 7.11 -16.05
C HIS A 88 2.16 5.78 -15.78
N ASP A 89 0.89 5.66 -16.19
CA ASP A 89 0.08 4.45 -16.01
C ASP A 89 0.02 3.53 -17.24
N LEU A 90 0.81 3.78 -18.28
CA LEU A 90 0.75 2.99 -19.51
C LEU A 90 0.96 1.47 -19.26
N GLY A 91 1.78 1.11 -18.28
CA GLY A 91 2.01 -0.25 -17.81
C GLY A 91 0.75 -0.95 -17.29
N MET A 92 -0.27 -0.21 -16.84
CA MET A 92 -1.56 -0.79 -16.45
C MET A 92 -2.32 -1.37 -17.64
N GLN A 93 -1.98 -1.01 -18.87
CA GLN A 93 -2.59 -1.62 -20.06
C GLN A 93 -1.93 -2.94 -20.47
N VAL A 94 -0.87 -3.40 -19.78
CA VAL A 94 -0.22 -4.68 -20.09
C VAL A 94 -1.14 -5.86 -19.76
N GLY A 95 -1.80 -6.40 -20.80
CA GLY A 95 -2.83 -7.45 -20.66
C GLY A 95 -2.30 -8.88 -20.49
N LYS A 96 -1.02 -9.06 -20.12
CA LYS A 96 -0.41 -10.39 -19.90
C LYS A 96 0.53 -10.39 -18.71
N VAL A 97 0.48 -11.46 -17.90
CA VAL A 97 1.43 -11.73 -16.81
C VAL A 97 1.93 -13.16 -16.95
N ASP A 98 3.23 -13.34 -17.11
CA ASP A 98 3.86 -14.66 -17.34
C ASP A 98 3.21 -15.46 -18.49
N GLY A 99 2.86 -14.78 -19.58
CA GLY A 99 2.19 -15.38 -20.75
C GLY A 99 0.68 -15.64 -20.58
N ARG A 100 0.11 -15.44 -19.38
CA ARG A 100 -1.33 -15.56 -19.14
C ARG A 100 -2.03 -14.26 -19.54
N GLY A 101 -3.00 -14.34 -20.46
CA GLY A 101 -3.86 -13.23 -20.84
C GLY A 101 -4.88 -12.89 -19.75
N LEU A 102 -5.60 -11.77 -19.93
CA LEU A 102 -6.59 -11.23 -18.98
C LEU A 102 -7.57 -12.29 -18.47
N ASP A 103 -8.13 -13.13 -19.34
CA ASP A 103 -9.11 -14.16 -18.98
C ASP A 103 -8.55 -15.29 -18.08
N ALA A 104 -7.23 -15.41 -18.00
CA ALA A 104 -6.53 -16.43 -17.23
C ALA A 104 -5.78 -15.85 -16.01
N MET A 105 -5.93 -14.55 -15.74
CA MET A 105 -5.31 -13.90 -14.60
C MET A 105 -6.04 -14.21 -13.31
N ARG A 106 -5.26 -14.30 -12.23
CA ARG A 106 -5.71 -14.51 -10.85
C ARG A 106 -5.53 -13.23 -10.05
N SER A 107 -6.10 -13.16 -8.85
CA SER A 107 -5.94 -12.02 -7.93
C SER A 107 -4.48 -11.64 -7.64
N SER A 108 -3.57 -12.61 -7.64
CA SER A 108 -2.13 -12.37 -7.49
C SER A 108 -1.50 -11.63 -8.67
N ASP A 109 -2.02 -11.84 -9.88
CA ASP A 109 -1.51 -11.24 -11.11
C ASP A 109 -1.93 -9.78 -11.20
N TRP A 110 -3.15 -9.47 -10.75
CA TRP A 110 -3.62 -8.09 -10.60
C TRP A 110 -2.74 -7.28 -9.65
N ASN A 111 -2.36 -7.87 -8.52
CA ASN A 111 -1.40 -7.25 -7.60
C ASN A 111 -0.01 -7.12 -8.22
N HIS A 112 0.41 -8.07 -9.07
CA HIS A 112 1.67 -7.97 -9.79
C HIS A 112 1.67 -6.80 -10.77
N VAL A 113 0.66 -6.68 -11.63
CA VAL A 113 0.50 -5.56 -12.58
C VAL A 113 0.50 -4.23 -11.82
N ARG A 114 -0.35 -4.11 -10.78
CA ARG A 114 -0.40 -2.90 -9.93
C ARG A 114 0.95 -2.56 -9.29
N ARG A 115 1.78 -3.53 -8.93
CA ARG A 115 3.10 -3.23 -8.35
C ARG A 115 4.16 -2.91 -9.40
N ARG A 116 4.07 -3.49 -10.60
CA ARG A 116 5.10 -3.37 -11.64
C ARG A 116 4.78 -2.33 -12.71
N HIS A 117 3.56 -1.81 -12.77
CA HIS A 117 3.17 -0.85 -13.80
C HIS A 117 4.08 0.39 -13.90
N PRO A 118 4.68 0.98 -12.84
CA PRO A 118 5.56 2.14 -13.02
C PRO A 118 6.79 1.78 -13.84
N ARG A 119 7.40 0.63 -13.53
CA ARG A 119 8.54 0.09 -14.27
C ARG A 119 8.14 -0.27 -15.71
N GLN A 120 7.01 -0.93 -15.89
CA GLN A 120 6.50 -1.31 -17.21
C GLN A 120 6.14 -0.09 -18.07
N SER A 121 5.60 0.98 -17.49
CA SER A 121 5.35 2.24 -18.20
C SER A 121 6.64 2.81 -18.76
N ARG A 122 7.71 2.86 -17.96
CA ARG A 122 9.03 3.27 -18.44
C ARG A 122 9.53 2.39 -19.57
N GLU A 123 9.44 1.07 -19.40
CA GLU A 123 9.84 0.11 -20.43
C GLU A 123 9.05 0.33 -21.73
N LEU A 124 7.74 0.58 -21.67
CA LEU A 124 6.92 0.87 -22.85
C LEU A 124 7.24 2.23 -23.50
N ILE A 125 7.65 3.23 -22.71
CA ILE A 125 8.06 4.55 -23.22
C ILE A 125 9.39 4.44 -23.98
N VAL A 126 10.35 3.68 -23.45
CA VAL A 126 11.71 3.54 -24.02
C VAL A 126 11.77 2.45 -25.08
N ASP A 127 11.29 1.25 -24.75
CA ASP A 127 11.35 0.05 -25.57
C ASP A 127 10.03 -0.17 -26.34
N ARG A 128 10.02 0.37 -27.55
CA ARG A 128 8.90 0.21 -28.48
C ARG A 128 8.78 -1.20 -29.05
N THR A 129 9.63 -2.15 -28.69
CA THR A 129 9.50 -3.53 -29.18
C THR A 129 8.43 -4.32 -28.43
N LEU A 130 8.10 -3.94 -27.19
CA LEU A 130 6.94 -4.47 -26.45
C LEU A 130 5.60 -4.10 -27.13
N VAL A 131 5.60 -3.10 -28.01
CA VAL A 131 4.51 -2.77 -28.94
C VAL A 131 4.27 -3.91 -29.94
N HIS A 132 5.26 -4.74 -30.28
CA HIS A 132 5.07 -5.77 -31.31
C HIS A 132 4.18 -6.94 -30.88
N GLU A 133 3.89 -7.11 -29.58
CA GLU A 133 2.89 -8.09 -29.12
C GLU A 133 1.45 -7.58 -29.19
N ARG A 134 1.28 -6.27 -29.42
CA ARG A 134 0.01 -5.58 -29.63
C ARG A 134 0.24 -4.45 -30.62
N ASP A 135 -0.13 -4.67 -31.89
CA ASP A 135 0.07 -3.79 -33.07
C ASP A 135 -0.24 -2.28 -32.92
N GLN A 136 -0.62 -1.77 -31.73
CA GLN A 136 -1.28 -0.48 -31.52
C GLN A 136 -0.77 0.36 -30.34
N TYR A 137 0.31 0.00 -29.64
CA TYR A 137 0.87 0.92 -28.63
C TYR A 137 1.66 2.06 -29.27
N GLU A 138 1.13 3.27 -29.15
CA GLU A 138 1.79 4.49 -29.58
C GLU A 138 1.94 5.43 -28.39
N ILE A 139 3.10 6.09 -28.25
CA ILE A 139 3.31 7.08 -27.19
C ILE A 139 3.09 8.52 -27.66
N GLY A 140 2.96 8.73 -28.97
CA GLY A 140 2.78 10.08 -29.57
C GLY A 140 4.06 10.92 -29.68
N LEU A 141 5.23 10.35 -29.40
CA LEU A 141 6.55 10.99 -29.58
C LEU A 141 7.42 10.26 -30.62
N PRO A 142 8.33 10.95 -31.32
CA PRO A 142 9.35 10.29 -32.13
C PRO A 142 10.42 9.62 -31.25
N SER A 143 11.02 8.51 -31.69
CA SER A 143 12.07 7.81 -30.92
C SER A 143 13.35 8.65 -30.74
N SER A 144 13.54 9.65 -31.60
CA SER A 144 14.63 10.61 -31.52
C SER A 144 14.33 11.81 -30.62
N SER A 145 13.17 11.85 -29.94
CA SER A 145 12.84 12.95 -29.05
C SER A 145 13.86 13.01 -27.91
N PRO A 146 14.50 14.15 -27.67
CA PRO A 146 15.52 14.27 -26.64
C PRO A 146 14.90 14.18 -25.22
N PHE A 147 13.58 14.37 -25.09
CA PHE A 147 12.84 14.29 -23.83
C PHE A 147 12.45 12.86 -23.42
N LEU A 148 12.57 11.88 -24.33
CA LEU A 148 12.02 10.53 -24.15
C LEU A 148 12.52 9.87 -22.85
N GLU A 149 13.83 9.95 -22.61
CA GLU A 149 14.46 9.34 -21.46
C GLU A 149 14.04 10.01 -20.14
N ALA A 150 14.05 11.34 -20.09
CA ALA A 150 13.59 12.11 -18.93
C ALA A 150 12.12 11.80 -18.59
N ILE A 151 11.24 11.79 -19.59
CA ILE A 151 9.82 11.43 -19.42
C ILE A 151 9.69 10.01 -18.87
N SER A 152 10.47 9.06 -19.37
CA SER A 152 10.39 7.66 -18.95
C SER A 152 10.77 7.45 -17.48
N ILE A 153 11.83 8.13 -16.99
CA ILE A 153 12.29 8.00 -15.61
C ILE A 153 11.34 8.75 -14.66
N VAL A 154 10.89 9.96 -15.04
CA VAL A 154 9.85 10.68 -14.28
C VAL A 154 8.58 9.85 -14.20
N ALA A 155 8.13 9.24 -15.30
CA ALA A 155 6.96 8.37 -15.32
C ALA A 155 7.11 7.17 -14.36
N GLU A 156 8.28 6.52 -14.29
CA GLU A 156 8.51 5.43 -13.32
C GLU A 156 8.43 5.90 -11.86
N SER A 157 8.86 7.14 -11.60
CA SER A 157 8.99 7.66 -10.24
C SER A 157 7.66 7.77 -9.47
N HIS A 158 6.50 7.79 -10.15
CA HIS A 158 5.21 7.79 -9.44
C HIS A 158 5.01 6.52 -8.59
N GLY A 159 5.71 5.43 -8.92
CA GLY A 159 5.73 4.22 -8.13
C GLY A 159 6.52 4.40 -6.84
N SER A 160 5.85 4.41 -5.69
CA SER A 160 6.49 4.53 -4.36
C SER A 160 7.63 3.55 -4.09
N GLU A 161 7.64 2.38 -4.73
CA GLU A 161 8.71 1.36 -4.63
C GLU A 161 9.93 1.69 -5.50
N PHE A 162 9.75 2.45 -6.58
CA PHE A 162 10.79 2.80 -7.56
C PHE A 162 11.28 4.25 -7.44
N PHE A 163 10.59 5.08 -6.65
CA PHE A 163 10.90 6.52 -6.54
C PHE A 163 12.36 6.79 -6.19
N ASP A 164 12.89 6.15 -5.15
CA ASP A 164 14.25 6.43 -4.68
C ASP A 164 15.32 6.03 -5.73
N ASP A 165 15.11 4.90 -6.44
CA ASP A 165 15.97 4.46 -7.53
C ASP A 165 15.88 5.40 -8.75
N ALA A 166 14.67 5.85 -9.11
CA ALA A 166 14.47 6.82 -10.18
C ALA A 166 15.14 8.17 -9.88
N ILE A 167 15.06 8.66 -8.63
CA ILE A 167 15.75 9.87 -8.19
C ILE A 167 17.28 9.70 -8.27
N ALA A 168 17.81 8.55 -7.84
CA ALA A 168 19.24 8.27 -7.95
C ALA A 168 19.70 8.23 -9.42
N GLU A 169 18.87 7.69 -10.32
CA GLU A 169 19.15 7.70 -11.75
C GLU A 169 19.14 9.12 -12.33
N LEU A 170 18.13 9.94 -12.02
CA LEU A 170 18.04 11.33 -12.48
C LEU A 170 19.26 12.17 -12.05
N ARG A 171 19.81 11.92 -10.85
CA ARG A 171 21.02 12.59 -10.35
C ARG A 171 22.29 12.23 -11.10
N THR A 172 22.36 11.02 -11.64
CA THR A 172 23.58 10.48 -12.26
C THR A 172 23.59 10.66 -13.77
N ARG A 173 22.42 10.84 -14.39
CA ARG A 173 22.30 11.06 -15.83
C ARG A 173 22.31 12.54 -16.19
N ASP A 174 23.14 12.91 -17.16
CA ASP A 174 23.19 14.28 -17.71
C ASP A 174 22.09 14.49 -18.76
N LEU A 175 20.83 14.54 -18.31
CA LEU A 175 19.67 14.69 -19.18
C LEU A 175 19.45 16.16 -19.53
N ARG A 176 19.82 16.54 -20.75
CA ARG A 176 19.72 17.92 -21.27
C ARG A 176 18.96 17.99 -22.60
N PRO A 177 17.64 17.74 -22.62
CA PRO A 177 16.88 17.60 -23.85
C PRO A 177 16.92 18.84 -24.77
N SER A 178 17.20 20.02 -24.23
CA SER A 178 17.41 21.28 -24.97
C SER A 178 18.77 21.93 -24.67
N ASN A 179 19.78 21.15 -24.30
CA ASN A 179 21.07 21.62 -23.75
C ASN A 179 20.95 22.37 -22.40
N GLU A 180 19.77 22.41 -21.79
CA GLU A 180 19.52 22.98 -20.48
C GLU A 180 19.46 21.88 -19.41
N SER A 181 19.97 22.20 -18.22
CA SER A 181 19.78 21.34 -17.05
C SER A 181 18.35 21.53 -16.56
N LEU A 182 17.62 20.42 -16.41
CA LEU A 182 16.25 20.42 -15.90
C LEU A 182 16.22 19.91 -14.46
N ARG A 183 15.30 20.43 -13.64
CA ARG A 183 15.09 19.98 -12.25
C ARG A 183 14.21 18.73 -12.18
N LEU A 184 14.66 17.67 -12.85
CA LEU A 184 13.83 16.46 -13.06
C LEU A 184 13.47 15.75 -11.76
N GLU A 185 14.32 15.83 -10.73
CA GLU A 185 14.01 15.29 -9.39
C GLU A 185 12.78 15.99 -8.78
N GLY A 186 12.70 17.32 -8.92
CA GLY A 186 11.55 18.10 -8.49
C GLY A 186 10.30 17.75 -9.28
N VAL A 187 10.44 17.53 -10.59
CA VAL A 187 9.34 17.09 -11.46
C VAL A 187 8.83 15.68 -11.08
N ALA A 188 9.72 14.75 -10.78
CA ALA A 188 9.39 13.41 -10.28
C ALA A 188 8.64 13.47 -8.94
N ALA A 189 9.14 14.28 -8.00
CA ALA A 189 8.50 14.49 -6.70
C ALA A 189 7.09 15.12 -6.83
N LEU A 190 6.89 16.02 -7.79
CA LEU A 190 5.57 16.56 -8.13
C LEU A 190 4.64 15.48 -8.67
N LEU A 191 5.07 14.67 -9.63
CA LEU A 191 4.23 13.61 -10.20
C LEU A 191 3.79 12.60 -9.14
N LEU A 192 4.72 12.11 -8.29
CA LEU A 192 4.40 11.19 -7.20
C LEU A 192 3.30 11.75 -6.29
N MET A 193 3.43 13.02 -5.87
CA MET A 193 2.42 13.64 -5.00
C MET A 193 1.11 13.94 -5.74
N GLY A 194 1.17 14.31 -7.02
CA GLY A 194 -0.01 14.53 -7.85
C GLY A 194 -0.86 13.28 -7.99
N ASP A 195 -0.23 12.13 -8.28
CA ASP A 195 -0.89 10.82 -8.35
C ASP A 195 -1.48 10.39 -7.00
N GLU A 196 -0.69 10.49 -5.92
CA GLU A 196 -1.12 10.16 -4.56
C GLU A 196 -2.33 10.99 -4.09
N LEU A 197 -2.51 12.19 -4.64
CA LEU A 197 -3.63 13.08 -4.33
C LEU A 197 -4.84 12.92 -5.28
N ASP A 198 -4.76 12.16 -6.38
CA ASP A 198 -5.96 11.88 -7.22
C ASP A 198 -6.89 10.85 -6.55
N LEU A 199 -7.43 11.24 -5.40
CA LEU A 199 -8.23 10.40 -4.52
C LEU A 199 -9.74 10.58 -4.71
N HIS A 200 -10.16 11.48 -5.59
CA HIS A 200 -11.56 11.89 -5.71
C HIS A 200 -12.49 10.78 -6.23
N LYS A 201 -13.73 10.75 -5.75
CA LYS A 201 -14.76 9.73 -6.10
C LYS A 201 -15.06 9.57 -7.58
N THR A 202 -14.80 10.59 -8.40
CA THR A 202 -14.92 10.50 -9.86
C THR A 202 -14.00 9.44 -10.48
N ARG A 203 -12.98 8.96 -9.75
CA ARG A 203 -12.18 7.78 -10.13
C ARG A 203 -13.01 6.50 -10.26
N VAL A 204 -14.20 6.46 -9.65
CA VAL A 204 -15.02 5.25 -9.51
C VAL A 204 -16.49 5.43 -9.86
N ASP A 205 -16.97 6.67 -10.05
CA ASP A 205 -18.39 7.00 -10.30
C ASP A 205 -19.00 6.23 -11.50
N ASP A 206 -18.27 6.13 -12.62
CA ASP A 206 -18.73 5.47 -13.85
C ASP A 206 -18.38 3.96 -13.92
N LEU A 207 -17.66 3.45 -12.91
CA LEU A 207 -17.15 2.08 -12.90
C LEU A 207 -17.99 1.14 -12.04
N TRP A 208 -19.14 1.60 -11.53
CA TRP A 208 -19.91 0.77 -10.62
C TRP A 208 -20.45 -0.50 -11.30
N ARG A 209 -20.03 -1.69 -10.84
CA ARG A 209 -20.48 -3.00 -11.36
C ARG A 209 -20.98 -3.91 -10.24
N GLU A 210 -21.94 -4.77 -10.54
CA GLU A 210 -22.44 -5.79 -9.59
C GLU A 210 -21.34 -6.81 -9.21
N ASP A 211 -20.34 -6.98 -10.09
CA ASP A 211 -19.22 -7.93 -9.94
C ASP A 211 -18.09 -7.45 -9.02
N PHE A 212 -18.26 -6.35 -8.25
CA PHE A 212 -17.23 -5.89 -7.31
C PHE A 212 -16.89 -6.90 -6.20
N ALA A 213 -17.75 -7.88 -5.96
CA ALA A 213 -17.47 -8.97 -5.05
C ALA A 213 -16.18 -9.72 -5.43
N ASP A 214 -15.79 -9.71 -6.71
CA ASP A 214 -14.61 -10.43 -7.21
C ASP A 214 -13.30 -9.64 -7.09
N LEU A 215 -13.35 -8.37 -6.65
CA LEU A 215 -12.14 -7.61 -6.37
C LEU A 215 -11.37 -8.20 -5.19
N SER A 216 -10.05 -8.17 -5.28
CA SER A 216 -9.18 -8.45 -4.14
C SER A 216 -9.48 -7.48 -2.99
N SER A 217 -9.21 -7.89 -1.74
CA SER A 217 -9.46 -7.08 -0.55
C SER A 217 -8.79 -5.69 -0.62
N ILE A 218 -7.57 -5.61 -1.18
CA ILE A 218 -6.89 -4.35 -1.46
C ILE A 218 -7.59 -3.53 -2.56
N GLY A 219 -8.07 -4.16 -3.63
CA GLY A 219 -8.82 -3.50 -4.69
C GLY A 219 -10.11 -2.88 -4.17
N GLN A 220 -10.85 -3.62 -3.34
CA GLN A 220 -12.04 -3.14 -2.66
C GLN A 220 -11.73 -1.94 -1.74
N LEU A 221 -10.63 -2.00 -0.97
CA LEU A 221 -10.21 -0.89 -0.12
C LEU A 221 -9.90 0.38 -0.92
N HIS A 222 -9.09 0.27 -1.99
CA HIS A 222 -8.76 1.41 -2.85
C HIS A 222 -10.00 1.99 -3.52
N TYR A 223 -10.90 1.13 -4.02
CA TYR A 223 -12.15 1.56 -4.62
C TYR A 223 -13.00 2.38 -3.64
N HIS A 224 -13.23 1.84 -2.44
CA HIS A 224 -14.05 2.52 -1.43
C HIS A 224 -13.39 3.79 -0.90
N LEU A 225 -12.06 3.83 -0.80
CA LEU A 225 -11.33 5.05 -0.48
C LEU A 225 -11.68 6.17 -1.46
N HIS A 226 -11.62 5.90 -2.77
CA HIS A 226 -12.03 6.88 -3.77
C HIS A 226 -13.50 7.24 -3.63
N HIS A 227 -14.38 6.23 -3.52
CA HIS A 227 -15.82 6.41 -3.39
C HIS A 227 -16.20 7.36 -2.25
N TYR A 228 -15.49 7.32 -1.12
CA TYR A 228 -15.75 8.18 0.02
C TYR A 228 -15.17 9.58 -0.09
N ILE A 229 -14.15 9.83 -0.91
CA ILE A 229 -13.50 11.16 -0.95
C ILE A 229 -14.21 12.06 -1.96
N SER A 230 -15.01 12.99 -1.45
CA SER A 230 -15.84 13.91 -2.24
C SER A 230 -15.16 15.25 -2.54
N VAL A 231 -14.07 15.58 -1.86
CA VAL A 231 -13.26 16.78 -2.12
C VAL A 231 -11.79 16.45 -1.90
N VAL A 232 -10.96 16.85 -2.87
CA VAL A 232 -9.50 16.98 -2.74
C VAL A 232 -9.12 18.41 -3.08
N ASP A 233 -8.66 19.15 -2.06
CA ASP A 233 -8.33 20.55 -2.17
C ASP A 233 -6.88 20.81 -1.76
N ILE A 234 -6.21 21.70 -2.48
CA ILE A 234 -4.81 22.09 -2.24
C ILE A 234 -4.81 23.61 -2.11
N ARG A 235 -4.40 24.11 -0.94
CA ARG A 235 -4.41 25.53 -0.60
C ARG A 235 -3.01 26.05 -0.36
N HIS A 236 -2.81 27.35 -0.57
CA HIS A 236 -1.63 28.03 -0.06
C HIS A 236 -1.68 28.07 1.47
N GLY A 237 -0.69 27.47 2.10
CA GLY A 237 -0.49 27.55 3.55
C GLY A 237 0.25 28.82 3.96
N VAL A 238 0.59 28.89 5.25
CA VAL A 238 1.50 29.90 5.79
C VAL A 238 2.75 29.17 6.29
N PRO A 239 3.96 29.51 5.79
CA PRO A 239 4.28 30.50 4.75
C PRO A 239 3.75 30.12 3.34
N SER A 240 3.66 31.10 2.42
CA SER A 240 2.97 30.95 1.12
C SER A 240 3.60 29.94 0.14
N ASN A 241 4.83 29.50 0.39
CA ASN A 241 5.50 28.40 -0.30
C ASN A 241 4.97 27.02 0.14
N ARG A 242 4.23 26.93 1.25
CA ARG A 242 3.62 25.71 1.75
C ARG A 242 2.30 25.41 1.05
N ARG A 243 2.01 24.13 0.81
CA ARG A 243 0.75 23.64 0.24
C ARG A 243 0.03 22.75 1.23
N GLN A 244 -1.13 23.22 1.69
CA GLN A 244 -1.97 22.49 2.64
C GLN A 244 -2.95 21.60 1.88
N ILE A 245 -3.03 20.33 2.28
CA ILE A 245 -3.92 19.34 1.67
C ILE A 245 -5.15 19.22 2.56
N ARG A 246 -6.33 19.32 1.94
CA ARG A 246 -7.62 19.12 2.58
C ARG A 246 -8.43 18.06 1.84
N LEU A 247 -8.97 17.12 2.61
CA LEU A 247 -9.75 16.00 2.12
C LEU A 247 -11.11 15.99 2.82
N ARG A 248 -12.19 15.85 2.04
CA ARG A 248 -13.52 15.61 2.60
C ARG A 248 -13.96 14.19 2.29
N PHE A 249 -14.30 13.48 3.35
CA PHE A 249 -14.95 12.19 3.30
C PHE A 249 -16.47 12.36 3.38
N SER A 250 -17.18 11.62 2.55
CA SER A 250 -18.63 11.46 2.53
C SER A 250 -18.92 9.97 2.69
N LEU A 251 -19.36 9.55 3.89
CA LEU A 251 -19.56 8.14 4.23
C LEU A 251 -21.02 7.85 4.63
N PRO A 252 -21.46 6.58 4.58
CA PRO A 252 -22.72 6.16 5.19
C PRO A 252 -22.77 6.41 6.71
N GLU A 253 -23.97 6.61 7.26
CA GLU A 253 -24.16 6.86 8.71
C GLU A 253 -23.63 5.75 9.64
N ASP A 254 -23.58 4.50 9.16
CA ASP A 254 -23.13 3.33 9.92
C ASP A 254 -21.60 3.08 9.83
N SER A 255 -20.85 3.94 9.14
CA SER A 255 -19.41 3.75 8.90
C SER A 255 -18.51 4.31 10.01
N GLY A 256 -19.05 4.61 11.20
CA GLY A 256 -18.37 5.38 12.25
C GLY A 256 -16.96 4.90 12.59
N GLU A 257 -16.76 3.59 12.82
CA GLU A 257 -15.44 3.02 13.15
C GLU A 257 -14.48 2.97 11.95
N ASP A 258 -15.02 2.90 10.73
CA ASP A 258 -14.23 2.84 9.50
C ASP A 258 -13.61 4.21 9.17
N VAL A 259 -14.26 5.33 9.55
CA VAL A 259 -13.78 6.69 9.25
C VAL A 259 -12.40 6.94 9.82
N ASP A 260 -12.24 6.73 11.12
CA ASP A 260 -10.98 7.01 11.82
C ASP A 260 -9.85 6.13 11.27
N SER A 261 -10.16 4.86 10.99
CA SER A 261 -9.21 3.91 10.41
C SER A 261 -8.77 4.33 8.99
N LEU A 262 -9.71 4.77 8.15
CA LEU A 262 -9.42 5.24 6.79
C LEU A 262 -8.61 6.53 6.79
N GLN A 263 -8.95 7.49 7.66
CA GLN A 263 -8.22 8.74 7.81
C GLN A 263 -6.81 8.51 8.37
N GLU A 264 -6.67 7.64 9.37
CA GLU A 264 -5.37 7.24 9.92
C GLU A 264 -4.49 6.63 8.82
N TRP A 265 -5.02 5.66 8.07
CA TRP A 265 -4.30 4.98 7.01
C TRP A 265 -3.88 5.94 5.88
N LEU A 266 -4.83 6.71 5.35
CA LEU A 266 -4.56 7.67 4.28
C LEU A 266 -3.60 8.78 4.74
N GLY A 267 -3.82 9.32 5.94
CA GLY A 267 -2.96 10.36 6.52
C GLY A 267 -1.52 9.88 6.64
N ARG A 268 -1.29 8.65 7.08
CA ARG A 268 0.06 8.07 7.11
C ARG A 268 0.68 7.93 5.74
N ARG A 269 -0.08 7.39 4.79
CA ARG A 269 0.39 7.25 3.41
C ARG A 269 0.84 8.60 2.85
N LEU A 270 0.00 9.64 2.95
CA LEU A 270 0.33 10.98 2.46
C LEU A 270 1.52 11.59 3.21
N LEU A 271 1.55 11.54 4.55
CA LEU A 271 2.67 12.07 5.33
C LEU A 271 4.00 11.42 4.99
N LYS A 272 4.00 10.12 4.69
CA LYS A 272 5.20 9.42 4.22
C LYS A 272 5.69 9.97 2.88
N GLN A 273 4.78 10.22 1.93
CA GLN A 273 5.17 10.80 0.63
C GLN A 273 5.59 12.26 0.76
N ILE A 274 4.95 13.03 1.65
CA ILE A 274 5.36 14.40 1.99
C ILE A 274 6.77 14.43 2.54
N ALA A 275 7.09 13.59 3.53
CA ALA A 275 8.42 13.49 4.11
C ALA A 275 9.48 13.08 3.09
N ARG A 276 9.12 12.20 2.15
CA ARG A 276 9.98 11.74 1.05
C ARG A 276 10.21 12.83 0.00
N THR A 277 9.19 13.59 -0.37
CA THR A 277 9.26 14.55 -1.49
C THR A 277 9.70 15.94 -1.07
N ASN A 278 9.36 16.40 0.13
CA ASN A 278 9.68 17.76 0.59
C ASN A 278 11.17 18.12 0.51
N PRO A 279 12.13 17.26 0.93
CA PRO A 279 13.55 17.59 0.80
C PRO A 279 13.96 17.88 -0.65
N ILE A 280 13.43 17.08 -1.60
CA ILE A 280 13.70 17.25 -3.03
C ILE A 280 13.04 18.53 -3.55
N LEU A 281 11.78 18.79 -3.19
CA LEU A 281 11.08 20.00 -3.63
C LEU A 281 11.73 21.27 -3.10
N GLN A 282 12.14 21.27 -1.83
CA GLN A 282 12.83 22.40 -1.22
C GLN A 282 14.19 22.65 -1.89
N GLU A 283 14.97 21.60 -2.18
CA GLU A 283 16.25 21.72 -2.87
C GLU A 283 16.08 22.20 -4.31
N GLN A 284 15.23 21.53 -5.08
CA GLN A 284 15.10 21.76 -6.52
C GLN A 284 14.39 23.09 -6.84
N PHE A 285 13.50 23.55 -5.96
CA PHE A 285 12.74 24.78 -6.18
C PHE A 285 13.14 25.94 -5.27
N ASP A 286 14.34 25.92 -4.68
CA ASP A 286 14.89 26.97 -3.82
C ASP A 286 13.95 27.34 -2.66
N GLY A 287 13.31 26.33 -2.06
CA GLY A 287 12.35 26.49 -0.97
C GLY A 287 11.01 27.11 -1.38
N ARG A 288 10.75 27.35 -2.66
CA ARG A 288 9.48 27.97 -3.15
C ARG A 288 8.28 27.03 -3.10
N LEU A 289 8.50 25.75 -2.86
CA LEU A 289 7.45 24.75 -2.73
C LEU A 289 7.77 23.74 -1.64
N GLU A 290 6.80 23.50 -0.75
CA GLU A 290 6.76 22.37 0.16
C GLU A 290 5.31 21.94 0.43
N TRP A 291 5.09 20.67 0.72
CA TRP A 291 3.81 20.19 1.21
C TRP A 291 3.73 20.37 2.73
N SER A 292 2.57 20.81 3.22
CA SER A 292 2.30 20.84 4.65
C SER A 292 2.16 19.42 5.17
N ASP A 293 2.77 19.13 6.30
CA ASP A 293 2.52 17.93 7.11
C ASP A 293 1.24 18.03 7.96
N MET A 294 0.48 19.12 7.80
CA MET A 294 -0.82 19.33 8.42
C MET A 294 -1.91 19.01 7.39
N LEU A 295 -2.42 17.78 7.46
CA LEU A 295 -3.53 17.30 6.65
C LEU A 295 -4.85 17.69 7.31
N GLU A 296 -5.76 18.31 6.56
CA GLU A 296 -7.12 18.58 7.02
C GLU A 296 -8.07 17.49 6.55
N PHE A 297 -8.71 16.80 7.48
CA PHE A 297 -9.77 15.84 7.20
C PHE A 297 -11.12 16.39 7.64
N GLU A 298 -12.08 16.41 6.73
CA GLU A 298 -13.48 16.67 7.04
C GLU A 298 -14.30 15.42 6.80
N THR A 299 -15.27 15.16 7.66
CA THR A 299 -16.19 14.03 7.52
C THR A 299 -17.62 14.53 7.46
N GLU A 300 -18.35 14.07 6.47
CA GLU A 300 -19.80 14.23 6.35
C GLU A 300 -20.44 12.84 6.31
N MET A 301 -21.39 12.59 7.21
CA MET A 301 -22.23 11.39 7.15
C MET A 301 -23.41 11.66 6.22
N VAL A 302 -23.54 10.87 5.16
CA VAL A 302 -24.54 11.05 4.11
C VAL A 302 -25.62 9.98 4.24
N ARG A 303 -26.88 10.43 4.27
CA ARG A 303 -28.04 9.53 4.19
C ARG A 303 -28.34 9.16 2.75
N GLY A 304 -28.51 7.88 2.50
CA GLY A 304 -29.06 7.37 1.24
C GLY A 304 -28.21 6.25 0.64
N PRO A 305 -28.77 5.53 -0.36
CA PRO A 305 -28.15 4.33 -0.93
C PRO A 305 -26.95 4.61 -1.83
N VAL A 306 -26.59 5.89 -2.01
CA VAL A 306 -25.48 6.30 -2.89
C VAL A 306 -24.14 5.86 -2.31
N TYR A 307 -24.00 5.91 -0.99
CA TYR A 307 -22.79 5.49 -0.30
C TYR A 307 -23.02 4.12 0.32
N ARG A 308 -22.08 3.19 0.07
CA ARG A 308 -22.12 1.83 0.63
C ARG A 308 -21.13 1.69 1.78
N PRO A 309 -21.40 0.83 2.78
CA PRO A 309 -20.43 0.53 3.84
C PRO A 309 -19.18 -0.15 3.29
N LEU A 310 -18.06 0.01 3.99
CA LEU A 310 -16.80 -0.64 3.62
C LEU A 310 -16.99 -2.17 3.72
N PRO A 311 -16.73 -2.95 2.66
CA PRO A 311 -16.89 -4.41 2.71
C PRO A 311 -15.97 -5.02 3.76
N GLN A 312 -16.39 -6.12 4.36
CA GLN A 312 -15.65 -6.78 5.44
C GLN A 312 -14.21 -7.13 5.05
N ALA A 313 -14.00 -7.67 3.83
CA ALA A 313 -12.66 -7.98 3.33
C ALA A 313 -11.77 -6.72 3.21
N ALA A 314 -12.35 -5.58 2.81
CA ALA A 314 -11.64 -4.30 2.73
C ALA A 314 -11.32 -3.74 4.13
N ARG A 315 -12.23 -3.88 5.11
CA ARG A 315 -11.97 -3.54 6.52
C ARG A 315 -10.82 -4.34 7.08
N GLU A 316 -10.81 -5.65 6.83
CA GLU A 316 -9.75 -6.54 7.30
C GLU A 316 -8.41 -6.16 6.67
N HIS A 317 -8.38 -5.86 5.37
CA HIS A 317 -7.18 -5.37 4.70
C HIS A 317 -6.69 -4.02 5.27
N LEU A 318 -7.61 -3.10 5.55
CA LEU A 318 -7.28 -1.82 6.21
C LEU A 318 -6.63 -2.06 7.58
N GLN A 319 -7.17 -2.99 8.37
CA GLN A 319 -6.59 -3.38 9.65
C GLN A 319 -5.21 -4.05 9.51
N VAL A 320 -5.01 -4.86 8.46
CA VAL A 320 -3.70 -5.42 8.11
C VAL A 320 -2.70 -4.30 7.86
N GLU A 321 -3.03 -3.30 7.04
CA GLU A 321 -2.12 -2.21 6.71
C GLU A 321 -1.80 -1.34 7.94
N LEU A 322 -2.82 -0.93 8.70
CA LEU A 322 -2.66 -0.14 9.93
C LEU A 322 -1.79 -0.87 10.97
N THR A 323 -2.04 -2.16 11.17
CA THR A 323 -1.27 -2.95 12.13
C THR A 323 0.13 -3.27 11.62
N GLN A 324 0.30 -3.49 10.31
CA GLN A 324 1.60 -3.75 9.70
C GLN A 324 2.57 -2.60 9.96
N GLU A 325 2.11 -1.35 9.91
CA GLU A 325 2.94 -0.18 10.21
C GLU A 325 3.32 -0.07 11.69
N ARG A 326 2.48 -0.59 12.59
CA ARG A 326 2.79 -0.70 14.03
C ARG A 326 3.89 -1.72 14.31
N LEU A 327 4.07 -2.69 13.42
CA LEU A 327 5.07 -3.76 13.55
C LEU A 327 6.47 -3.30 13.09
N VAL A 328 7.12 -2.51 13.95
CA VAL A 328 8.49 -2.02 13.75
C VAL A 328 9.48 -3.19 13.70
N ALA A 329 10.40 -3.21 12.73
CA ALA A 329 11.47 -4.21 12.65
C ALA A 329 11.01 -5.69 12.60
N ARG A 330 9.77 -5.98 12.20
CA ARG A 330 9.24 -7.35 12.09
C ARG A 330 9.15 -7.88 10.66
N THR A 331 9.84 -7.25 9.69
CA THR A 331 9.71 -7.64 8.26
C THR A 331 9.94 -9.14 8.05
N GLU A 332 11.03 -9.71 8.58
CA GLU A 332 11.33 -11.14 8.45
C GLU A 332 10.22 -12.03 9.04
N VAL A 333 9.74 -11.69 10.24
CA VAL A 333 8.65 -12.41 10.93
C VAL A 333 7.34 -12.30 10.14
N ARG A 334 7.04 -11.11 9.62
CA ARG A 334 5.85 -10.87 8.79
C ARG A 334 5.93 -11.63 7.48
N ASP A 335 7.08 -11.64 6.81
CA ASP A 335 7.25 -12.34 5.54
C ASP A 335 7.06 -13.84 5.76
N TRP A 336 7.55 -14.40 6.86
CA TRP A 336 7.27 -15.80 7.22
C TRP A 336 5.80 -16.08 7.48
N ILE A 337 5.14 -15.24 8.28
CA ILE A 337 3.70 -15.40 8.53
C ILE A 337 2.91 -15.25 7.23
N LYS A 338 3.28 -14.31 6.35
CA LYS A 338 2.65 -14.15 5.02
C LYS A 338 2.85 -15.40 4.17
N ASP A 339 4.06 -15.92 4.09
CA ASP A 339 4.36 -17.11 3.30
C ASP A 339 3.61 -18.34 3.82
N ALA A 340 3.51 -18.45 5.14
CA ALA A 340 2.82 -19.56 5.81
C ALA A 340 1.30 -19.45 5.71
N VAL A 341 0.70 -18.27 5.92
CA VAL A 341 -0.74 -18.02 5.73
C VAL A 341 -1.13 -18.21 4.26
N ARG A 342 -0.30 -17.75 3.32
CA ARG A 342 -0.56 -17.93 1.88
C ARG A 342 -0.30 -19.35 1.40
N LEU A 343 0.18 -20.24 2.28
CA LEU A 343 0.39 -21.67 2.04
C LEU A 343 1.21 -21.96 0.77
N ARG A 344 2.08 -21.01 0.39
CA ARG A 344 2.92 -21.13 -0.81
C ARG A 344 4.11 -22.05 -0.58
N SER A 345 4.36 -22.43 0.67
CA SER A 345 5.33 -23.45 1.02
C SER A 345 4.63 -24.77 1.34
N ASN A 346 4.99 -25.84 0.65
CA ASN A 346 4.77 -27.23 1.09
C ASN A 346 5.58 -27.57 2.37
N GLN A 347 6.00 -26.57 3.14
CA GLN A 347 6.74 -26.73 4.38
C GLN A 347 5.82 -26.27 5.50
N LEU A 348 5.61 -27.16 6.47
CA LEU A 348 5.02 -26.81 7.74
C LEU A 348 5.80 -25.65 8.38
N GLY A 349 5.08 -24.60 8.77
CA GLY A 349 5.60 -23.54 9.61
C GLY A 349 4.94 -23.55 10.98
N ILE A 350 5.53 -24.20 11.98
CA ILE A 350 5.19 -23.90 13.38
C ILE A 350 6.07 -22.71 13.80
N ILE A 351 5.45 -21.54 13.97
CA ILE A 351 6.13 -20.31 14.39
C ILE A 351 5.85 -20.09 15.87
N GLY A 352 6.86 -20.25 16.72
CA GLY A 352 6.80 -19.87 18.13
C GLY A 352 7.25 -18.42 18.34
N LEU A 353 6.33 -17.53 18.72
CA LEU A 353 6.61 -16.17 19.13
C LEU A 353 6.68 -16.08 20.66
N ARG A 354 7.81 -15.56 21.16
CA ARG A 354 8.04 -15.27 22.57
C ARG A 354 8.45 -13.81 22.72
N GLY A 355 7.89 -13.12 23.69
CA GLY A 355 8.21 -11.73 23.97
C GLY A 355 7.70 -11.27 25.33
N ASP A 356 8.49 -10.43 25.99
CA ASP A 356 8.12 -9.83 27.29
C ASP A 356 7.19 -8.62 27.11
N ASP A 357 7.16 -8.04 25.89
CA ASP A 357 6.25 -6.95 25.51
C ASP A 357 4.92 -7.51 25.00
N LYS A 358 3.93 -7.56 25.91
CA LYS A 358 2.56 -7.97 25.60
C LYS A 358 1.93 -7.19 24.45
N THR A 359 2.39 -5.95 24.23
CA THR A 359 1.83 -5.04 23.23
C THR A 359 2.28 -5.40 21.81
N ASP A 360 3.56 -5.70 21.60
CA ASP A 360 4.09 -6.12 20.28
C ASP A 360 3.54 -7.49 19.87
N LEU A 361 3.46 -8.44 20.81
CA LEU A 361 2.83 -9.74 20.56
C LEU A 361 1.34 -9.59 20.23
N SER A 362 0.63 -8.69 20.91
CA SER A 362 -0.77 -8.38 20.60
C SER A 362 -0.93 -7.79 19.20
N TYR A 363 -0.05 -6.88 18.77
CA TYR A 363 -0.09 -6.37 17.40
C TYR A 363 0.25 -7.45 16.36
N LEU A 364 1.23 -8.32 16.62
CA LEU A 364 1.55 -9.43 15.73
C LEU A 364 0.37 -10.40 15.59
N LEU A 365 -0.29 -10.70 16.69
CA LEU A 365 -1.49 -11.51 16.71
C LEU A 365 -2.61 -10.84 15.90
N HIS A 366 -2.98 -9.60 16.23
CA HIS A 366 -4.04 -8.87 15.52
C HIS A 366 -3.75 -8.78 14.02
N TRP A 367 -2.51 -8.49 13.65
CA TRP A 367 -2.08 -8.46 12.26
C TRP A 367 -2.19 -9.83 11.58
N THR A 368 -1.78 -10.92 12.24
CA THR A 368 -1.91 -12.28 11.72
C THR A 368 -3.38 -12.65 11.50
N LEU A 369 -4.23 -12.36 12.48
CA LEU A 369 -5.67 -12.63 12.41
C LEU A 369 -6.32 -11.85 11.26
N ALA A 370 -5.99 -10.57 11.11
CA ALA A 370 -6.47 -9.74 10.01
C ALA A 370 -5.96 -10.25 8.66
N LEU A 371 -4.71 -10.71 8.58
CA LEU A 371 -4.11 -11.24 7.36
C LEU A 371 -4.80 -12.53 6.91
N GLY A 372 -5.06 -13.48 7.81
CA GLY A 372 -5.75 -14.71 7.44
C GLY A 372 -7.16 -14.44 6.93
N ARG A 373 -7.91 -13.54 7.58
CA ARG A 373 -9.24 -13.16 7.08
C ARG A 373 -9.18 -12.46 5.71
N ALA A 374 -8.26 -11.51 5.52
CA ALA A 374 -8.06 -10.82 4.24
C ALA A 374 -7.62 -11.73 3.08
N GLU A 375 -7.00 -12.87 3.38
CA GLU A 375 -6.58 -13.92 2.43
C GLU A 375 -7.59 -15.09 2.37
N SER A 376 -8.75 -14.98 3.03
CA SER A 376 -9.79 -16.01 3.10
C SER A 376 -9.31 -17.36 3.64
N VAL A 377 -8.32 -17.34 4.53
CA VAL A 377 -7.81 -18.52 5.24
C VAL A 377 -8.56 -18.65 6.56
N VAL A 378 -9.12 -19.83 6.83
CA VAL A 378 -9.78 -20.07 8.12
C VAL A 378 -8.72 -20.16 9.21
N LEU A 379 -8.80 -19.25 10.17
CA LEU A 379 -7.90 -19.24 11.33
C LEU A 379 -8.63 -19.80 12.55
N LEU A 380 -8.17 -20.95 13.05
CA LEU A 380 -8.57 -21.44 14.36
C LEU A 380 -7.71 -20.73 15.41
N HIS A 381 -8.27 -19.69 16.03
CA HIS A 381 -7.61 -18.94 17.10
C HIS A 381 -8.10 -19.42 18.47
N VAL A 382 -7.18 -19.98 19.25
CA VAL A 382 -7.42 -20.42 20.64
C VAL A 382 -6.73 -19.43 21.58
N ASP A 383 -7.53 -18.67 22.33
CA ASP A 383 -7.05 -17.68 23.30
C ASP A 383 -7.18 -18.18 24.74
N PHE A 384 -6.12 -18.80 25.26
CA PHE A 384 -6.05 -19.30 26.64
C PHE A 384 -5.92 -18.19 27.69
N THR A 385 -5.99 -16.91 27.29
CA THR A 385 -6.18 -15.82 28.25
C THR A 385 -7.64 -15.61 28.63
N GLN A 386 -8.57 -16.14 27.84
CA GLN A 386 -10.00 -16.15 28.11
C GLN A 386 -10.40 -17.49 28.73
N ARG A 387 -11.56 -17.54 29.39
CA ARG A 387 -12.07 -18.77 30.02
C ARG A 387 -12.37 -19.89 29.02
N VAL A 388 -12.53 -19.57 27.74
CA VAL A 388 -12.82 -20.54 26.67
C VAL A 388 -11.52 -21.25 26.28
N GLY A 389 -11.54 -22.59 26.28
CA GLY A 389 -10.39 -23.42 25.93
C GLY A 389 -9.57 -23.88 27.13
N HIS A 390 -10.09 -23.71 28.36
CA HIS A 390 -9.41 -24.23 29.54
C HIS A 390 -9.58 -25.75 29.71
N ASP A 391 -10.62 -26.34 29.14
CA ASP A 391 -10.77 -27.80 29.07
C ASP A 391 -10.82 -28.31 27.63
N VAL A 392 -10.57 -29.62 27.46
CA VAL A 392 -10.51 -30.29 26.15
C VAL A 392 -11.85 -30.25 25.42
N ARG A 393 -12.96 -30.13 26.16
CA ARG A 393 -14.29 -30.06 25.56
C ARG A 393 -14.50 -28.71 24.89
N ASP A 394 -14.14 -27.60 25.54
CA ASP A 394 -14.16 -26.26 24.93
C ASP A 394 -13.31 -26.22 23.65
N LEU A 395 -12.13 -26.83 23.69
CA LEU A 395 -11.24 -26.94 22.52
C LEU A 395 -11.90 -27.73 21.39
N SER A 396 -12.56 -28.84 21.72
CA SER A 396 -13.27 -29.67 20.75
C SER A 396 -14.44 -28.93 20.12
N GLU A 397 -15.20 -28.16 20.91
CA GLU A 397 -16.29 -27.31 20.43
C GLU A 397 -15.77 -26.21 19.48
N LEU A 398 -14.68 -25.50 19.85
CA LEU A 398 -14.03 -24.51 18.97
C LEU A 398 -13.54 -25.11 17.64
N VAL A 399 -12.93 -26.29 17.68
CA VAL A 399 -12.46 -27.00 16.47
C VAL A 399 -13.65 -27.38 15.60
N SER A 400 -14.72 -27.93 16.18
CA SER A 400 -15.92 -28.32 15.45
C SER A 400 -16.60 -27.12 14.77
N ASP A 401 -16.69 -25.98 15.45
CA ASP A 401 -17.24 -24.74 14.90
C ASP A 401 -16.39 -24.23 13.72
N ALA A 402 -15.06 -24.20 13.86
CA ALA A 402 -14.16 -23.79 12.79
C ALA A 402 -14.22 -24.70 11.56
N LEU A 403 -14.32 -26.02 11.78
CA LEU A 403 -14.49 -27.00 10.70
C LEU A 403 -15.85 -26.88 10.02
N SER A 404 -16.91 -26.61 10.76
CA SER A 404 -18.25 -26.38 10.20
C SER A 404 -18.28 -25.16 9.28
N GLY A 405 -17.51 -24.11 9.60
CA GLY A 405 -17.33 -22.96 8.73
C GLY A 405 -16.60 -23.28 7.41
N LEU A 406 -15.66 -24.23 7.42
CA LEU A 406 -14.97 -24.69 6.21
C LEU A 406 -15.82 -25.59 5.32
N TYR A 407 -16.70 -26.38 5.93
CA TYR A 407 -17.51 -27.39 5.26
C TYR A 407 -19.00 -27.14 5.54
N PRO A 408 -19.57 -26.01 5.08
CA PRO A 408 -20.94 -25.60 5.45
C PRO A 408 -22.04 -26.56 4.96
N ASN A 409 -21.71 -27.46 4.03
CA ASN A 409 -22.62 -28.45 3.47
C ASN A 409 -22.43 -29.86 4.08
N GLU A 410 -21.43 -30.04 4.94
CA GLU A 410 -21.20 -31.30 5.64
C GLU A 410 -21.77 -31.19 7.06
N PRO A 411 -22.32 -32.28 7.63
CA PRO A 411 -22.71 -32.26 9.03
C PRO A 411 -21.48 -31.92 9.88
N ALA A 412 -21.67 -31.05 10.88
CA ALA A 412 -20.62 -30.71 11.83
C ALA A 412 -19.97 -32.00 12.33
N PRO A 413 -18.64 -32.15 12.24
CA PRO A 413 -17.98 -33.36 12.66
C PRO A 413 -18.33 -33.63 14.12
N GLN A 414 -18.99 -34.76 14.36
CA GLN A 414 -19.30 -35.27 15.69
C GLN A 414 -18.34 -36.41 15.98
N GLY A 415 -17.68 -36.36 17.13
CA GLY A 415 -16.68 -37.34 17.51
C GLY A 415 -16.06 -36.98 18.86
N ASP A 416 -15.20 -37.85 19.36
CA ASP A 416 -14.36 -37.48 20.48
C ASP A 416 -13.25 -36.50 20.04
N ALA A 417 -12.47 -35.99 21.00
CA ALA A 417 -11.42 -35.03 20.71
C ALA A 417 -10.36 -35.57 19.73
N ALA A 418 -10.17 -36.90 19.65
CA ALA A 418 -9.18 -37.51 18.77
C ALA A 418 -9.66 -37.51 17.30
N ASP A 419 -10.94 -37.80 17.08
CA ASP A 419 -11.55 -37.73 15.74
C ASP A 419 -11.48 -36.31 15.17
N LEU A 420 -11.78 -35.29 15.99
CA LEU A 420 -11.70 -33.89 15.59
C LEU A 420 -10.28 -33.44 15.25
N VAL A 421 -9.26 -33.99 15.94
CA VAL A 421 -7.86 -33.71 15.64
C VAL A 421 -7.49 -34.22 14.25
N GLU A 422 -7.93 -35.40 13.81
CA GLU A 422 -7.63 -35.88 12.45
C GLU A 422 -8.19 -34.96 11.37
N VAL A 423 -9.46 -34.58 11.51
CA VAL A 423 -10.14 -33.70 10.54
C VAL A 423 -9.47 -32.32 10.50
N LEU A 424 -9.08 -31.81 11.67
CA LEU A 424 -8.30 -30.58 11.78
C LEU A 424 -6.94 -30.71 11.08
N LEU A 425 -6.21 -31.79 11.33
CA LEU A 425 -4.92 -32.06 10.70
C LEU A 425 -5.05 -32.16 9.18
N ASP A 426 -6.11 -32.79 8.67
CA ASP A 426 -6.40 -32.87 7.24
C ASP A 426 -6.70 -31.48 6.64
N ALA A 427 -7.52 -30.66 7.32
CA ALA A 427 -7.86 -29.31 6.88
C ALA A 427 -6.63 -28.38 6.85
N VAL A 428 -5.77 -28.47 7.87
CA VAL A 428 -4.53 -27.71 7.95
C VAL A 428 -3.52 -28.20 6.89
N ALA A 429 -3.37 -29.52 6.73
CA ALA A 429 -2.49 -30.12 5.72
C ALA A 429 -2.91 -29.77 4.29
N ALA A 430 -4.22 -29.63 4.05
CA ALA A 430 -4.77 -29.20 2.77
C ALA A 430 -4.65 -27.68 2.53
N GLY A 431 -4.12 -26.91 3.50
CA GLY A 431 -4.03 -25.46 3.40
C GLY A 431 -5.41 -24.77 3.40
N LYS A 432 -6.39 -25.36 4.06
CA LYS A 432 -7.70 -24.73 4.24
C LYS A 432 -7.78 -23.98 5.57
N MET A 433 -6.95 -24.38 6.53
CA MET A 433 -6.94 -23.84 7.87
C MET A 433 -5.52 -23.52 8.34
N ALA A 434 -5.41 -22.51 9.19
CA ALA A 434 -4.22 -22.22 9.97
C ALA A 434 -4.56 -22.12 11.46
N LEU A 435 -3.65 -22.59 12.31
CA LEU A 435 -3.83 -22.63 13.76
C LEU A 435 -3.14 -21.44 14.43
N VAL A 436 -3.79 -20.78 15.39
CA VAL A 436 -3.19 -19.73 16.22
C VAL A 436 -3.45 -20.04 17.69
N LEU A 437 -2.40 -20.36 18.45
CA LEU A 437 -2.48 -20.63 19.89
C LEU A 437 -1.91 -19.45 20.67
N GLN A 438 -2.70 -18.81 21.53
CA GLN A 438 -2.29 -17.65 22.34
C GLN A 438 -2.24 -17.99 23.83
N ALA A 439 -1.08 -17.76 24.44
CA ALA A 439 -0.75 -18.04 25.83
C ALA A 439 -1.04 -19.50 26.29
N PRO A 440 -0.68 -20.54 25.51
CA PRO A 440 -0.95 -21.94 25.89
C PRO A 440 -0.37 -22.34 27.26
N SER A 441 0.65 -21.64 27.77
CA SER A 441 1.16 -21.80 29.13
C SER A 441 0.14 -21.55 30.24
N ARG A 442 -1.00 -20.91 29.93
CA ARG A 442 -2.11 -20.65 30.86
C ARG A 442 -3.20 -21.72 30.83
N ALA A 443 -3.14 -22.64 29.88
CA ALA A 443 -4.11 -23.72 29.75
C ALA A 443 -3.91 -24.79 30.85
N THR A 444 -4.94 -25.61 31.07
CA THR A 444 -4.83 -26.77 31.97
C THR A 444 -3.79 -27.77 31.46
N ASP A 445 -3.33 -28.68 32.33
CA ASP A 445 -2.38 -29.72 31.91
C ASP A 445 -2.93 -30.58 30.77
N GLU A 446 -4.23 -30.92 30.81
CA GLU A 446 -4.92 -31.67 29.75
C GLU A 446 -4.95 -30.90 28.42
N SER A 447 -5.32 -29.61 28.45
CA SER A 447 -5.35 -28.77 27.25
C SER A 447 -3.94 -28.54 26.67
N ARG A 448 -2.92 -28.40 27.52
CA ARG A 448 -1.52 -28.30 27.08
C ARG A 448 -1.03 -29.58 26.43
N ALA A 449 -1.38 -30.74 27.01
CA ALA A 449 -1.05 -32.03 26.43
C ALA A 449 -1.70 -32.20 25.05
N TRP A 450 -2.99 -31.83 24.93
CA TRP A 450 -3.71 -31.84 23.66
C TRP A 450 -3.07 -30.92 22.61
N CYS A 451 -2.72 -29.68 22.96
CA CYS A 451 -2.03 -28.78 22.03
C CYS A 451 -0.68 -29.33 21.59
N ARG A 452 0.08 -29.95 22.50
CA ARG A 452 1.37 -30.55 22.16
C ARG A 452 1.20 -31.70 21.17
N GLU A 453 0.28 -32.61 21.45
CA GLU A 453 -0.06 -33.72 20.55
C GLU A 453 -0.45 -33.18 19.17
N LEU A 454 -1.35 -32.20 19.10
CA LEU A 454 -1.74 -31.59 17.83
C LEU A 454 -0.54 -31.03 17.06
N LEU A 455 0.36 -30.30 17.73
CA LEU A 455 1.55 -29.71 17.10
C LEU A 455 2.56 -30.78 16.65
N ASP A 456 2.78 -31.84 17.44
CA ASP A 456 3.64 -32.97 17.08
C ASP A 456 3.11 -33.66 15.82
N ARG A 457 1.79 -33.87 15.75
CA ARG A 457 1.14 -34.53 14.61
C ARG A 457 1.12 -33.66 13.35
N LEU A 458 0.92 -32.35 13.49
CA LEU A 458 1.12 -31.39 12.39
C LEU A 458 2.56 -31.45 11.88
N SER A 459 3.52 -31.47 12.80
CA SER A 459 4.95 -31.64 12.55
C SER A 459 5.26 -32.86 11.70
N GLU A 460 4.74 -34.03 12.08
CA GLU A 460 4.96 -35.29 11.37
C GLU A 460 4.41 -35.30 9.94
N ARG A 461 3.28 -34.63 9.71
CA ARG A 461 2.63 -34.55 8.39
C ARG A 461 3.38 -33.65 7.40
N GLY A 462 4.19 -32.72 7.88
CA GLY A 462 5.07 -31.88 7.06
C GLY A 462 4.36 -30.78 6.25
N SER A 463 3.05 -30.59 6.42
CA SER A 463 2.26 -29.55 5.75
C SER A 463 1.35 -28.79 6.73
N GLY A 464 1.16 -27.49 6.48
CA GLY A 464 0.27 -26.63 7.27
C GLY A 464 0.93 -25.40 7.91
N PHE A 465 0.15 -24.60 8.63
CA PHE A 465 0.63 -23.44 9.38
C PHE A 465 0.06 -23.43 10.79
N ALA A 466 0.94 -23.29 11.79
CA ALA A 466 0.57 -23.04 13.18
C ALA A 466 1.41 -21.89 13.75
N LEU A 467 0.75 -20.87 14.28
CA LEU A 467 1.37 -19.79 15.04
C LEU A 467 1.12 -20.03 16.53
N VAL A 468 2.18 -20.15 17.31
CA VAL A 468 2.11 -20.24 18.76
C VAL A 468 2.68 -18.97 19.35
N ILE A 469 1.89 -18.22 20.10
CA ILE A 469 2.29 -16.98 20.76
C ILE A 469 2.18 -17.21 22.27
N ASP A 470 3.29 -17.10 22.99
CA ASP A 470 3.29 -17.32 24.44
C ASP A 470 4.18 -16.31 25.18
N ASP A 471 3.76 -15.94 26.40
CA ASP A 471 4.55 -15.14 27.32
C ASP A 471 5.55 -16.01 28.12
N ARG A 472 5.43 -17.35 28.05
CA ARG A 472 6.30 -18.32 28.71
C ARG A 472 6.88 -19.34 27.75
N GLU A 473 7.88 -20.07 28.23
CA GLU A 473 8.50 -21.15 27.47
C GLU A 473 7.54 -22.35 27.42
N LEU A 474 6.97 -22.58 26.24
CA LEU A 474 6.31 -23.84 25.92
C LEU A 474 7.35 -24.80 25.35
N ASP A 475 7.31 -26.04 25.82
CA ASP A 475 8.06 -27.15 25.25
C ASP A 475 7.40 -27.52 23.92
N LEU A 476 7.83 -26.85 22.86
CA LEU A 476 7.36 -27.03 21.48
C LEU A 476 8.11 -28.20 20.83
N PRO A 477 7.50 -28.91 19.85
CA PRO A 477 8.19 -29.94 19.09
C PRO A 477 9.50 -29.42 18.50
N ASP A 478 10.55 -30.25 18.42
CA ASP A 478 11.86 -29.88 17.85
C ASP A 478 11.77 -29.32 16.40
N VAL A 479 10.68 -29.64 15.70
CA VAL A 479 10.40 -29.22 14.32
C VAL A 479 9.79 -27.82 14.26
N ALA A 480 9.30 -27.28 15.39
CA ALA A 480 9.08 -25.85 15.48
C ALA A 480 10.42 -25.19 15.26
N ARG A 481 10.57 -24.48 14.14
CA ARG A 481 11.61 -23.46 14.00
C ARG A 481 11.25 -22.35 14.99
N ALA A 482 11.40 -22.63 16.29
CA ALA A 482 11.25 -21.72 17.41
C ALA A 482 12.40 -20.73 17.32
N ARG A 483 12.32 -19.85 16.33
CA ARG A 483 13.21 -18.73 16.19
C ARG A 483 12.77 -17.75 17.25
N ARG A 484 13.43 -17.80 18.41
CA ARG A 484 13.34 -16.76 19.42
C ARG A 484 13.62 -15.42 18.73
N ILE A 485 12.58 -14.62 18.53
CA ILE A 485 12.72 -13.29 17.96
C ILE A 485 13.47 -12.47 18.99
N LYS A 486 14.76 -12.25 18.74
CA LYS A 486 15.58 -11.40 19.60
C LYS A 486 15.09 -9.96 19.49
N LEU A 487 15.26 -9.24 20.59
CA LEU A 487 14.98 -7.81 20.73
C LEU A 487 15.52 -6.98 19.56
N PHE A 488 14.89 -5.82 19.39
CA PHE A 488 15.18 -4.85 18.35
C PHE A 488 16.68 -4.55 18.26
N LYS A 489 17.22 -4.53 17.03
CA LYS A 489 18.55 -3.93 16.78
C LYS A 489 18.33 -2.48 16.38
N HIS A 490 19.19 -1.59 16.86
CA HIS A 490 19.20 -0.16 16.49
C HIS A 490 18.99 0.05 14.98
N LYS A 491 19.76 -0.65 14.14
CA LYS A 491 19.64 -0.58 12.68
C LYS A 491 18.24 -0.87 12.16
N HIS A 492 17.49 -1.79 12.80
CA HIS A 492 16.15 -2.12 12.34
C HIS A 492 15.14 -1.02 12.67
N VAL A 493 15.31 -0.37 13.83
CA VAL A 493 14.50 0.78 14.23
C VAL A 493 14.80 1.96 13.30
N SER A 494 16.08 2.23 13.05
CA SER A 494 16.50 3.28 12.12
C SER A 494 15.96 3.05 10.71
N SER A 495 16.18 1.87 10.12
CA SER A 495 15.63 1.53 8.80
C SER A 495 14.10 1.64 8.76
N HIS A 496 13.41 1.32 9.86
CA HIS A 496 11.96 1.49 9.92
C HIS A 496 11.56 2.98 9.95
N LEU A 497 12.20 3.80 10.78
CA LEU A 497 11.95 5.25 10.83
C LEU A 497 12.22 5.90 9.47
N HIS A 498 13.32 5.54 8.81
CA HIS A 498 13.62 6.01 7.46
C HIS A 498 12.53 5.59 6.46
N ARG A 499 12.19 4.30 6.40
CA ARG A 499 11.29 3.75 5.37
C ARG A 499 9.82 4.08 5.60
N VAL A 500 9.37 4.14 6.85
CA VAL A 500 7.95 4.32 7.20
C VAL A 500 7.62 5.79 7.40
N LEU A 501 8.53 6.56 8.01
CA LEU A 501 8.28 7.98 8.28
C LEU A 501 8.96 8.91 7.27
N GLY A 502 9.77 8.38 6.34
CA GLY A 502 10.51 9.20 5.38
C GLY A 502 11.62 10.04 6.01
N LEU A 503 12.06 9.73 7.24
CA LEU A 503 13.13 10.50 7.89
C LEU A 503 14.46 10.30 7.15
N PRO A 504 15.30 11.33 6.97
CA PRO A 504 16.65 11.16 6.44
C PRO A 504 17.44 10.12 7.25
N SER A 505 18.31 9.33 6.61
CA SER A 505 19.02 8.20 7.23
C SER A 505 19.71 8.59 8.55
N GLU A 506 20.41 9.72 8.58
CA GLU A 506 21.10 10.19 9.79
C GLU A 506 20.13 10.59 10.93
N VAL A 507 18.98 11.18 10.58
CA VAL A 507 17.95 11.55 11.54
C VAL A 507 17.29 10.29 12.11
N ALA A 508 16.99 9.32 11.24
CA ALA A 508 16.45 8.02 11.60
C ALA A 508 17.40 7.25 12.54
N ASP A 509 18.71 7.28 12.29
CA ASP A 509 19.72 6.67 13.16
C ASP A 509 19.75 7.29 14.55
N ARG A 510 19.74 8.62 14.65
CA ARG A 510 19.74 9.33 15.94
C ARG A 510 18.46 9.07 16.74
N GLU A 511 17.30 9.13 16.09
CA GLU A 511 16.03 8.87 16.74
C GLU A 511 15.91 7.39 17.14
N ALA A 512 16.39 6.45 16.34
CA ALA A 512 16.47 5.05 16.71
C ALA A 512 17.33 4.83 17.97
N GLU A 513 18.48 5.51 18.08
CA GLU A 513 19.34 5.42 19.25
C GLU A 513 18.65 5.99 20.50
N ARG A 514 17.99 7.14 20.35
CA ARG A 514 17.20 7.76 21.42
C ARG A 514 16.07 6.83 21.89
N LEU A 515 15.29 6.28 20.96
CA LEU A 515 14.18 5.38 21.26
C LEU A 515 14.68 4.09 21.94
N MET A 516 15.72 3.46 21.40
CA MET A 516 16.34 2.28 22.01
C MET A 516 16.80 2.54 23.45
N ARG A 517 17.34 3.73 23.75
CA ARG A 517 17.70 4.12 25.13
C ARG A 517 16.48 4.31 26.03
N LEU A 518 15.44 4.99 25.53
CA LEU A 518 14.23 5.29 26.32
C LEU A 518 13.41 4.04 26.66
N THR A 519 13.51 3.00 25.84
CA THR A 519 12.71 1.78 25.97
C THR A 519 13.54 0.58 26.41
N ASP A 520 14.75 0.79 26.91
CA ASP A 520 15.69 -0.26 27.31
C ASP A 520 15.84 -1.39 26.25
N GLY A 521 15.94 -0.99 24.99
CA GLY A 521 16.07 -1.90 23.84
C GLY A 521 14.77 -2.57 23.37
N ALA A 522 13.61 -2.23 23.92
CA ALA A 522 12.29 -2.74 23.52
C ALA A 522 11.33 -1.66 22.95
N PRO A 523 11.68 -0.99 21.83
CA PRO A 523 10.90 0.13 21.31
C PRO A 523 9.48 -0.16 20.82
N GLY A 524 9.06 -1.42 20.69
CA GLY A 524 7.88 -1.89 19.94
C GLY A 524 6.67 -0.94 19.92
N ALA A 525 5.84 -0.98 20.98
CA ALA A 525 4.64 -0.14 21.04
C ALA A 525 4.93 1.31 21.49
N ILE A 526 6.00 1.52 22.26
CA ILE A 526 6.36 2.85 22.80
C ILE A 526 6.82 3.79 21.69
N VAL A 527 7.57 3.29 20.69
CA VAL A 527 7.93 4.08 19.50
C VAL A 527 6.69 4.53 18.78
N TYR A 528 5.73 3.63 18.57
CA TYR A 528 4.51 3.97 17.86
C TYR A 528 3.64 5.01 18.61
N ASP A 529 3.46 4.84 19.93
CA ASP A 529 2.65 5.77 20.73
C ASP A 529 3.36 7.12 20.94
N MET A 530 4.69 7.12 21.13
CA MET A 530 5.49 8.36 21.15
C MET A 530 5.51 9.04 19.78
N LEU A 531 5.53 8.31 18.67
CA LEU A 531 5.46 8.89 17.31
C LEU A 531 4.11 9.55 17.05
N CYS A 532 3.01 8.94 17.49
CA CYS A 532 1.68 9.55 17.37
C CYS A 532 1.58 10.81 18.25
N ARG A 533 2.13 10.78 19.47
CA ARG A 533 2.14 11.93 20.38
C ARG A 533 3.07 13.05 19.93
N VAL A 534 4.23 12.76 19.34
CA VAL A 534 5.12 13.81 18.79
C VAL A 534 4.43 14.49 17.60
N LYS A 535 3.78 13.72 16.72
CA LYS A 535 2.99 14.30 15.63
C LYS A 535 1.82 15.14 16.14
N GLN A 536 1.09 14.69 17.16
CA GLN A 536 -0.02 15.45 17.77
C GLN A 536 0.43 16.65 18.60
N ALA A 537 1.59 16.58 19.28
CA ALA A 537 2.13 17.68 20.07
C ALA A 537 2.64 18.82 19.17
N ILE A 538 3.25 18.50 18.02
CA ILE A 538 3.58 19.48 16.97
C ILE A 538 2.30 20.18 16.46
N VAL A 539 1.18 19.44 16.38
CA VAL A 539 -0.14 19.98 15.99
C VAL A 539 -0.73 20.91 17.07
N GLN A 540 -0.46 20.69 18.36
CA GLN A 540 -1.06 21.50 19.44
C GLN A 540 -0.20 22.70 19.88
N GLU A 541 1.12 22.69 19.70
CA GLU A 541 1.98 23.83 20.06
C GLU A 541 2.06 24.93 18.99
N THR A 542 1.40 24.75 17.83
CA THR A 542 1.41 25.70 16.71
C THR A 542 0.07 26.45 16.53
N ILE A 543 -0.87 26.29 17.48
CA ILE A 543 -2.11 27.08 17.62
C ILE A 543 -1.96 27.96 18.85
#